data_AF-A0A968IRK1-F1
#
_entry.id   AF-A0A968IRK1-F1
#
_cell.length_a   1.000
_cell.length_b   1.000
_cell.length_c   1.000
_cell.angle_alpha   90.00
_cell.angle_beta   90.00
_cell.angle_gamma   90.00
#
_symmetry.space_group_name_H-M   'P 1'
#
loop_
_entity.id
_entity.type
_entity.pdbx_description
1 polymer ?
#
loop_
_entity_poly.entity_id
_entity_poly.type
_entity_poly.pdbx_seq_one_letter_code
_entity_poly.pdbx_strand_id
1 'polypeptide(L)'
;MSKNLLLENIISIDDFFTIPQRVIELEKNSLECQIPGSIYQFDEKYSVDSSLVNNPDNPDNYLARGIDNNNEMAIGKDNNIIYGKGISSALSIASASAEAEFIADYIVAANSQTTANAGVLALGINNVGKINTGRGNDIIFGVADASGNSTADSQAESILSNVTFTDATSSSVAAVNVVVDAVGINNDGKINTGKGDDVIIGFANASALGNATTNSQTQLLFSNGSTATANSESVVIVDSLALGINNTGVINTGEGHDVIIGLGTNSAVSEAVAAAFAYNAAILATGCDPEAIEALETAITQSTSLATAVSTTTTLGIINSGQILTSFGDDVIIGLANNQSSSNAQTISVAESAANDTATATADAQSLAIAQGSTVGIVNLGQINTGKGNDIVIGIAIDKSAAVAGADANAVSTVNNSDAQANTSTFSDTSQAIAIGIDNTGGKIFTAIGDDQVVGVGEIGILGGSLNTGLGNDQVIAYGSTIGVQDSEIRLGQGDDFFKAAIVDFDPVTGAISFPLDQSSSIKKY
;
A
#
# COMPACT_ATOMS: atom_id res chain seq x y z
N MET A 1 -49.18 -7.30 -6.91
CA MET A 1 -48.29 -6.68 -7.91
C MET A 1 -47.79 -5.36 -7.36
N SER A 2 -46.46 -5.17 -7.45
CA SER A 2 -45.59 -4.04 -7.03
C SER A 2 -45.62 -3.58 -5.55
N LYS A 3 -44.82 -4.26 -4.72
CA LYS A 3 -44.26 -3.75 -3.45
C LYS A 3 -42.73 -4.01 -3.36
N ASN A 4 -42.04 -3.96 -4.49
CA ASN A 4 -40.61 -4.28 -4.63
C ASN A 4 -39.73 -3.09 -5.05
N LEU A 5 -40.16 -1.85 -4.81
CA LEU A 5 -39.49 -0.64 -5.32
C LEU A 5 -38.92 0.28 -4.23
N LEU A 6 -38.88 -0.18 -2.98
CA LEU A 6 -38.32 0.60 -1.84
C LEU A 6 -36.95 0.09 -1.38
N LEU A 7 -36.43 -0.98 -1.97
CA LEU A 7 -35.07 -1.48 -1.70
C LEU A 7 -34.00 -0.87 -2.63
N GLU A 8 -34.40 -0.12 -3.66
CA GLU A 8 -33.48 0.48 -4.66
C GLU A 8 -33.08 1.94 -4.33
N ASN A 9 -33.58 2.54 -3.25
CA ASN A 9 -33.29 3.94 -2.88
C ASN A 9 -32.63 4.10 -1.49
N ILE A 10 -32.12 3.01 -0.90
CA ILE A 10 -31.15 3.14 0.19
C ILE A 10 -29.86 3.63 -0.49
N ILE A 11 -29.58 4.93 -0.37
CA ILE A 11 -28.28 5.59 -0.49
C ILE A 11 -27.34 4.87 -1.47
N SER A 12 -27.29 5.30 -2.74
CA SER A 12 -26.34 4.74 -3.69
C SER A 12 -24.92 4.86 -3.10
N ILE A 13 -24.16 3.75 -3.11
CA ILE A 13 -22.74 3.74 -2.78
C ILE A 13 -21.95 4.72 -3.67
N ASP A 14 -22.49 5.17 -4.82
CA ASP A 14 -21.94 6.29 -5.60
C ASP A 14 -21.84 7.59 -4.78
N ASP A 15 -22.77 7.85 -3.85
CA ASP A 15 -22.68 9.00 -2.94
C ASP A 15 -21.51 8.84 -1.96
N PHE A 16 -21.11 7.61 -1.58
CA PHE A 16 -19.94 7.33 -0.73
C PHE A 16 -18.61 7.57 -1.45
N PHE A 17 -18.49 7.21 -2.73
CA PHE A 17 -17.29 7.46 -3.52
C PHE A 17 -17.13 8.92 -3.98
N THR A 18 -18.21 9.71 -3.92
CA THR A 18 -18.12 11.17 -4.07
C THR A 18 -17.82 11.89 -2.76
N ILE A 19 -17.80 11.22 -1.59
CA ILE A 19 -17.44 11.85 -0.30
C ILE A 19 -16.05 12.49 -0.35
N PRO A 20 -14.97 11.86 -0.86
CA PRO A 20 -13.69 12.54 -1.00
C PRO A 20 -13.77 13.80 -1.87
N GLN A 21 -14.51 13.77 -2.99
CA GLN A 21 -14.73 14.95 -3.84
C GLN A 21 -15.61 16.02 -3.17
N ARG A 22 -16.65 15.63 -2.41
CA ARG A 22 -17.50 16.54 -1.62
C ARG A 22 -16.79 17.08 -0.39
N VAL A 23 -15.86 16.34 0.18
CA VAL A 23 -14.96 16.76 1.28
C VAL A 23 -13.90 17.72 0.74
N ILE A 24 -13.38 17.51 -0.47
CA ILE A 24 -12.53 18.47 -1.20
C ILE A 24 -13.35 19.72 -1.63
N GLU A 25 -14.63 19.56 -2.00
CA GLU A 25 -15.54 20.69 -2.24
C GLU A 25 -15.93 21.40 -0.93
N LEU A 26 -16.03 20.69 0.20
CA LEU A 26 -16.18 21.27 1.53
C LEU A 26 -14.90 22.00 1.97
N GLU A 27 -13.71 21.55 1.58
CA GLU A 27 -12.45 22.29 1.77
C GLU A 27 -12.50 23.61 0.98
N LYS A 28 -12.98 23.59 -0.28
CA LYS A 28 -13.16 24.80 -1.10
C LYS A 28 -14.28 25.72 -0.59
N ASN A 29 -15.38 25.17 -0.10
CA ASN A 29 -16.56 25.93 0.34
C ASN A 29 -16.51 26.35 1.81
N SER A 30 -15.76 25.67 2.68
CA SER A 30 -15.56 26.07 4.09
C SER A 30 -14.68 27.32 4.20
N LEU A 31 -13.83 27.59 3.21
CA LEU A 31 -13.16 28.88 3.03
C LEU A 31 -14.13 30.03 2.67
N GLU A 32 -15.33 29.72 2.15
CA GLU A 32 -16.36 30.71 1.78
C GLU A 32 -17.59 30.72 2.71
N CYS A 33 -17.75 29.72 3.58
CA CYS A 33 -18.87 29.62 4.50
C CYS A 33 -18.59 30.40 5.79
N GLN A 34 -19.23 31.57 5.94
CA GLN A 34 -19.28 32.29 7.22
C GLN A 34 -20.17 31.52 8.21
N ILE A 35 -19.63 30.45 8.81
CA ILE A 35 -20.24 29.85 9.99
C ILE A 35 -19.91 30.79 11.17
N PRO A 36 -20.91 31.32 11.90
CA PRO A 36 -20.64 32.06 13.13
C PRO A 36 -20.07 31.08 14.17
N GLY A 37 -18.76 31.09 14.35
CA GLY A 37 -18.04 30.15 15.21
C GLY A 37 -16.54 30.45 15.25
N SER A 38 -15.82 29.81 16.18
CA SER A 38 -14.37 29.92 16.26
C SER A 38 -13.73 28.86 15.37
N ILE A 39 -12.97 29.29 14.34
CA ILE A 39 -12.19 28.39 13.47
C ILE A 39 -10.77 28.28 14.02
N TYR A 40 -10.32 27.06 14.31
CA TYR A 40 -8.93 26.77 14.68
C TYR A 40 -8.29 25.95 13.55
N GLN A 41 -7.47 26.63 12.73
CA GLN A 41 -6.75 26.04 11.60
C GLN A 41 -5.24 26.15 11.85
N PHE A 42 -4.54 25.02 11.69
CA PHE A 42 -3.08 24.95 11.69
C PHE A 42 -2.64 24.18 10.44
N ASP A 43 -2.01 24.87 9.49
CA ASP A 43 -1.41 24.30 8.28
C ASP A 43 0.12 24.38 8.38
N GLU A 44 0.78 23.26 8.65
CA GLU A 44 2.24 23.14 8.43
C GLU A 44 2.50 22.43 7.10
N LYS A 45 3.02 23.18 6.13
CA LYS A 45 3.41 22.65 4.81
C LYS A 45 4.94 22.57 4.75
N TYR A 46 5.49 21.35 4.74
CA TYR A 46 6.92 21.14 4.46
C TYR A 46 7.07 20.57 3.05
N SER A 47 7.76 21.29 2.17
CA SER A 47 8.35 20.75 0.94
C SER A 47 9.81 21.14 0.93
N VAL A 48 10.73 20.18 0.85
CA VAL A 48 12.17 20.45 0.75
C VAL A 48 12.71 19.89 -0.56
N ASP A 49 13.48 20.72 -1.26
CA ASP A 49 14.11 20.45 -2.55
C ASP A 49 15.37 19.58 -2.38
N SER A 50 15.52 18.56 -3.23
CA SER A 50 16.35 17.36 -3.06
C SER A 50 17.88 17.53 -3.21
N SER A 51 18.41 18.76 -3.12
CA SER A 51 19.83 19.00 -3.41
C SER A 51 20.82 18.73 -2.27
N LEU A 52 20.38 18.24 -1.11
CA LEU A 52 21.21 18.14 0.10
C LEU A 52 20.96 16.91 0.99
N VAL A 53 20.83 15.67 0.48
CA VAL A 53 20.83 14.50 1.38
C VAL A 53 21.45 13.25 0.73
N ASN A 54 22.76 13.05 0.96
CA ASN A 54 23.46 11.78 0.74
C ASN A 54 24.05 11.32 2.09
N ASN A 55 23.18 10.93 3.03
CA ASN A 55 23.61 10.24 4.24
C ASN A 55 22.90 8.88 4.33
N PRO A 56 23.56 7.77 3.98
CA PRO A 56 22.96 6.42 4.00
C PRO A 56 22.64 5.90 5.41
N ASP A 57 23.10 6.57 6.47
CA ASP A 57 22.92 6.12 7.86
C ASP A 57 21.76 6.81 8.61
N ASN A 58 21.02 7.71 7.95
CA ASN A 58 19.87 8.39 8.55
C ASN A 58 18.73 8.50 7.54
N PRO A 59 17.67 7.65 7.60
CA PRO A 59 16.48 7.88 6.80
C PRO A 59 15.89 9.20 7.30
N ASP A 60 16.02 10.25 6.50
CA ASP A 60 15.38 11.53 6.77
C ASP A 60 13.87 11.33 6.64
N ASN A 61 13.23 10.94 7.76
CA ASN A 61 11.79 10.76 7.86
C ASN A 61 11.13 12.15 7.85
N TYR A 62 10.40 12.45 6.78
CA TYR A 62 9.69 13.72 6.64
C TYR A 62 8.38 13.66 7.42
N LEU A 63 8.36 14.33 8.58
CA LEU A 63 7.18 14.43 9.46
C LEU A 63 6.43 15.74 9.23
N ALA A 64 5.16 15.67 8.83
CA ALA A 64 4.24 16.80 8.87
C ALA A 64 3.12 16.55 9.88
N ARG A 65 2.83 17.54 10.74
CA ARG A 65 1.74 17.49 11.71
C ARG A 65 0.83 18.70 11.52
N GLY A 66 -0.48 18.49 11.42
CA GLY A 66 -1.46 19.57 11.44
C GLY A 66 -1.64 20.12 12.87
N ILE A 67 -2.22 19.32 13.75
CA ILE A 67 -2.41 19.65 15.18
C ILE A 67 -1.70 18.62 16.04
N ASP A 68 -0.90 19.07 17.01
CA ASP A 68 -0.31 18.22 18.05
C ASP A 68 -0.76 18.67 19.44
N ASN A 69 -1.83 18.05 19.95
CA ASN A 69 -2.43 18.38 21.23
C ASN A 69 -1.94 17.44 22.35
N ASN A 70 -0.99 17.94 23.13
CA ASN A 70 -0.47 17.26 24.32
C ASN A 70 -1.17 17.70 25.63
N ASN A 71 -2.14 18.63 25.56
CA ASN A 71 -2.78 19.25 26.73
C ASN A 71 -4.32 19.33 26.53
N GLU A 72 -5.01 20.23 27.23
CA GLU A 72 -6.44 20.47 27.04
C GLU A 72 -6.69 21.58 26.01
N MET A 73 -7.41 21.24 24.94
CA MET A 73 -8.02 22.16 23.99
C MET A 73 -9.51 22.27 24.34
N ALA A 74 -9.88 23.32 25.06
CA ALA A 74 -11.26 23.62 25.43
C ALA A 74 -11.78 24.79 24.60
N ILE A 75 -12.89 24.60 23.90
CA ILE A 75 -13.47 25.58 22.98
C ILE A 75 -14.81 26.09 23.52
N GLY A 76 -15.30 27.21 22.97
CA GLY A 76 -16.48 27.93 23.45
C GLY A 76 -17.78 27.14 23.28
N LYS A 77 -18.89 27.65 23.83
CA LYS A 77 -20.21 26.98 23.86
C LYS A 77 -21.02 27.07 22.55
N ASP A 78 -20.37 27.53 21.49
CA ASP A 78 -20.97 27.75 20.17
C ASP A 78 -20.35 26.74 19.19
N ASN A 79 -20.86 26.65 17.96
CA ASN A 79 -20.31 25.75 16.94
C ASN A 79 -18.80 25.98 16.74
N ASN A 80 -18.01 24.92 16.89
CA ASN A 80 -16.56 24.95 16.77
C ASN A 80 -16.09 24.15 15.55
N ILE A 81 -15.02 24.62 14.90
CA ILE A 81 -14.34 23.87 13.85
C ILE A 81 -12.87 23.73 14.24
N ILE A 82 -12.44 22.48 14.43
CA ILE A 82 -11.05 22.10 14.66
C ILE A 82 -10.55 21.42 13.38
N TYR A 83 -9.57 22.05 12.73
CA TYR A 83 -9.01 21.53 11.48
C TYR A 83 -7.51 21.37 11.58
N GLY A 84 -7.03 20.13 11.43
CA GLY A 84 -5.60 19.80 11.41
C GLY A 84 -5.23 19.13 10.10
N LYS A 85 -4.26 19.70 9.38
CA LYS A 85 -3.79 19.17 8.10
C LYS A 85 -2.30 18.89 8.12
N GLY A 86 -1.92 17.63 7.95
CA GLY A 86 -0.54 17.20 7.69
C GLY A 86 -0.38 16.86 6.22
N ILE A 87 0.51 17.57 5.51
CA ILE A 87 0.91 17.19 4.15
C ILE A 87 2.41 16.99 4.14
N SER A 88 2.86 15.79 3.76
CA SER A 88 4.28 15.46 3.70
C SER A 88 4.60 14.75 2.38
N SER A 89 5.73 15.09 1.77
CA SER A 89 6.18 14.46 0.54
C SER A 89 7.70 14.27 0.52
N ALA A 90 8.16 13.11 0.07
CA ALA A 90 9.57 12.83 -0.16
C ALA A 90 9.81 12.37 -1.59
N LEU A 91 10.90 12.87 -2.18
CA LEU A 91 11.40 12.45 -3.48
C LEU A 91 12.88 12.08 -3.35
N SER A 92 13.23 10.87 -3.76
CA SER A 92 14.61 10.36 -3.76
C SER A 92 14.96 9.85 -5.14
N ILE A 93 16.06 10.33 -5.72
CA ILE A 93 16.52 9.91 -7.05
C ILE A 93 18.01 9.64 -6.95
N ALA A 94 18.43 8.42 -7.27
CA ALA A 94 19.83 8.03 -7.21
C ALA A 94 20.24 7.28 -8.48
N SER A 95 21.25 7.79 -9.18
CA SER A 95 21.79 7.19 -10.40
C SER A 95 23.29 6.91 -10.25
N ALA A 96 23.73 5.71 -10.63
CA ALA A 96 25.14 5.33 -10.66
C ALA A 96 25.50 4.64 -11.98
N SER A 97 26.71 4.90 -12.47
CA SER A 97 27.26 4.25 -13.66
C SER A 97 28.72 3.89 -13.43
N ALA A 98 29.13 2.70 -13.85
CA ALA A 98 30.52 2.26 -13.85
C ALA A 98 30.90 1.72 -15.22
N GLU A 99 31.98 2.24 -15.79
CA GLU A 99 32.54 1.80 -17.06
C GLU A 99 33.98 1.32 -16.83
N ALA A 100 34.34 0.18 -17.39
CA ALA A 100 35.70 -0.34 -17.37
C ALA A 100 36.10 -0.78 -18.78
N GLU A 101 37.07 -0.07 -19.36
CA GLU A 101 37.64 -0.34 -20.69
C GLU A 101 39.16 -0.52 -20.54
N PHE A 102 39.70 -1.67 -20.94
CA PHE A 102 41.15 -1.95 -20.84
C PHE A 102 41.69 -2.71 -22.06
N ILE A 103 43.00 -2.56 -22.31
CA ILE A 103 43.74 -3.14 -23.45
C ILE A 103 44.92 -4.03 -22.98
N ALA A 104 45.00 -4.43 -21.70
CA ALA A 104 46.11 -5.27 -21.19
C ALA A 104 45.76 -6.16 -19.98
N ASP A 105 46.53 -7.25 -19.82
CA ASP A 105 46.39 -8.50 -19.01
C ASP A 105 45.87 -8.45 -17.53
N TYR A 106 44.76 -7.78 -17.22
CA TYR A 106 44.16 -7.81 -15.87
C TYR A 106 42.65 -8.11 -15.87
N ILE A 107 42.14 -8.66 -14.76
CA ILE A 107 40.70 -8.78 -14.47
C ILE A 107 40.06 -7.40 -14.56
N VAL A 108 39.01 -7.27 -15.37
CA VAL A 108 38.27 -6.01 -15.55
C VAL A 108 36.92 -6.13 -14.87
N ALA A 109 36.67 -5.28 -13.87
CA ALA A 109 35.41 -5.25 -13.14
C ALA A 109 34.78 -3.86 -13.20
N ALA A 110 33.56 -3.77 -13.73
CA ALA A 110 32.69 -2.60 -13.61
C ALA A 110 31.61 -2.90 -12.57
N ASN A 111 31.64 -2.18 -11.45
CA ASN A 111 30.67 -2.37 -10.37
C ASN A 111 29.95 -1.05 -10.12
N SER A 112 28.63 -1.05 -10.31
CA SER A 112 27.75 0.08 -10.00
C SER A 112 26.73 -0.35 -8.96
N GLN A 113 26.52 0.52 -7.96
CA GLN A 113 25.53 0.32 -6.93
C GLN A 113 24.89 1.65 -6.59
N THR A 114 23.56 1.66 -6.50
CA THR A 114 22.79 2.83 -6.08
C THR A 114 21.66 2.42 -5.14
N THR A 115 21.32 3.32 -4.22
CA THR A 115 20.20 3.14 -3.30
C THR A 115 19.43 4.44 -3.21
N ALA A 116 18.10 4.38 -3.31
CA ALA A 116 17.22 5.52 -3.13
C ALA A 116 16.16 5.20 -2.08
N ASN A 117 16.09 6.02 -1.01
CA ASN A 117 15.15 5.83 0.09
C ASN A 117 14.23 7.06 0.22
N ALA A 118 12.94 6.82 0.44
CA ALA A 118 11.96 7.85 0.77
C ALA A 118 11.14 7.44 1.99
N GLY A 119 11.07 8.30 3.01
CA GLY A 119 10.34 8.05 4.25
C GLY A 119 9.44 9.23 4.60
N VAL A 120 8.14 8.99 4.76
CA VAL A 120 7.14 10.06 4.94
C VAL A 120 6.15 9.68 6.03
N LEU A 121 5.85 10.63 6.92
CA LEU A 121 4.77 10.54 7.88
C LEU A 121 3.94 11.83 7.87
N ALA A 122 2.64 11.71 7.62
CA ALA A 122 1.68 12.81 7.74
C ALA A 122 0.66 12.51 8.87
N LEU A 123 0.47 13.46 9.77
CA LEU A 123 -0.53 13.41 10.83
C LEU A 123 -1.46 14.62 10.71
N GLY A 124 -2.77 14.38 10.57
CA GLY A 124 -3.76 15.47 10.57
C GLY A 124 -3.93 16.06 11.97
N ILE A 125 -4.46 15.26 12.89
CA ILE A 125 -4.57 15.59 14.31
C ILE A 125 -3.91 14.49 15.14
N ASN A 126 -2.96 14.85 15.99
CA ASN A 126 -2.40 14.00 17.03
C ASN A 126 -2.89 14.50 18.40
N ASN A 127 -3.82 13.78 19.04
CA ASN A 127 -4.40 14.13 20.32
C ASN A 127 -3.98 13.14 21.41
N VAL A 128 -3.00 13.54 22.22
CA VAL A 128 -2.59 12.81 23.43
C VAL A 128 -3.30 13.37 24.68
N GLY A 129 -3.78 14.60 24.60
CA GLY A 129 -4.46 15.30 25.68
C GLY A 129 -5.98 15.20 25.63
N LYS A 130 -6.67 16.34 25.68
CA LYS A 130 -8.13 16.40 25.65
C LYS A 130 -8.60 17.47 24.67
N ILE A 131 -9.50 17.11 23.76
CA ILE A 131 -10.26 18.02 22.93
C ILE A 131 -11.69 18.07 23.48
N ASN A 132 -12.20 19.26 23.77
CA ASN A 132 -13.55 19.46 24.28
C ASN A 132 -14.20 20.67 23.62
N THR A 133 -15.17 20.44 22.74
CA THR A 133 -15.89 21.51 22.02
C THR A 133 -17.17 21.91 22.77
N GLY A 134 -17.84 20.96 23.42
CA GLY A 134 -18.76 21.18 24.52
C GLY A 134 -20.24 21.31 24.14
N ARG A 135 -20.64 22.35 23.41
CA ARG A 135 -22.02 22.54 22.91
C ARG A 135 -21.97 23.20 21.54
N GLY A 136 -22.94 22.89 20.71
CA GLY A 136 -23.03 23.39 19.33
C GLY A 136 -22.91 22.21 18.36
N ASN A 137 -23.07 22.49 17.08
CA ASN A 137 -22.79 21.51 16.03
C ASN A 137 -21.31 21.66 15.67
N ASP A 138 -20.48 20.84 16.29
CA ASP A 138 -19.02 20.93 16.23
C ASP A 138 -18.44 20.04 15.11
N ILE A 139 -17.32 20.46 14.53
CA ILE A 139 -16.61 19.72 13.50
C ILE A 139 -15.16 19.54 13.92
N ILE A 140 -14.69 18.30 13.95
CA ILE A 140 -13.29 17.94 14.15
C ILE A 140 -12.82 17.20 12.90
N PHE A 141 -11.87 17.79 12.19
CA PHE A 141 -11.43 17.26 10.91
C PHE A 141 -9.90 17.19 10.83
N GLY A 142 -9.38 15.96 10.84
CA GLY A 142 -7.97 15.65 10.64
C GLY A 142 -7.71 15.11 9.25
N VAL A 143 -6.81 15.75 8.50
CA VAL A 143 -6.42 15.38 7.13
C VAL A 143 -4.93 15.07 7.10
N ALA A 144 -4.56 13.88 6.65
CA ALA A 144 -3.18 13.47 6.38
C ALA A 144 -3.03 13.08 4.91
N ASP A 145 -2.09 13.72 4.22
CA ASP A 145 -1.74 13.41 2.82
C ASP A 145 -0.22 13.20 2.73
N ALA A 146 0.18 11.95 2.51
CA ALA A 146 1.57 11.51 2.51
C ALA A 146 1.94 10.94 1.14
N SER A 147 3.03 11.43 0.53
CA SER A 147 3.52 10.93 -0.76
C SER A 147 5.03 10.66 -0.76
N GLY A 148 5.43 9.40 -0.96
CA GLY A 148 6.84 9.01 -1.09
C GLY A 148 7.11 8.49 -2.49
N ASN A 149 8.11 9.05 -3.18
CA ASN A 149 8.58 8.56 -4.47
C ASN A 149 10.10 8.34 -4.43
N SER A 150 10.55 7.18 -4.88
CA SER A 150 11.96 6.85 -4.93
C SER A 150 12.34 6.13 -6.23
N THR A 151 13.42 6.56 -6.87
CA THR A 151 13.93 5.98 -8.12
C THR A 151 15.43 5.71 -8.03
N ALA A 152 15.84 4.49 -8.38
CA ALA A 152 17.23 4.03 -8.35
C ALA A 152 17.64 3.42 -9.71
N ASP A 153 18.62 4.03 -10.38
CA ASP A 153 19.14 3.55 -11.66
C ASP A 153 20.62 3.19 -11.56
N SER A 154 20.99 1.96 -11.90
CA SER A 154 22.39 1.52 -11.90
C SER A 154 22.79 0.88 -13.22
N GLN A 155 23.96 1.28 -13.74
CA GLN A 155 24.51 0.76 -14.99
C GLN A 155 25.97 0.34 -14.80
N ALA A 156 26.33 -0.86 -15.25
CA ALA A 156 27.71 -1.33 -15.23
C ALA A 156 28.09 -1.91 -16.59
N GLU A 157 29.18 -1.42 -17.17
CA GLU A 157 29.67 -1.84 -18.48
C GLU A 157 31.16 -2.19 -18.41
N SER A 158 31.50 -3.42 -18.82
CA SER A 158 32.86 -3.93 -18.88
C SER A 158 33.15 -4.39 -20.30
N ILE A 159 34.04 -3.69 -21.00
CA ILE A 159 34.47 -4.06 -22.36
C ILE A 159 35.96 -4.34 -22.34
N LEU A 160 36.33 -5.53 -22.82
CA LEU A 160 37.70 -5.98 -22.90
C LEU A 160 38.00 -6.57 -24.27
N SER A 161 39.08 -6.12 -24.90
CA SER A 161 39.48 -6.55 -26.24
C SER A 161 40.97 -6.84 -26.32
N ASN A 162 41.34 -7.90 -27.05
CA ASN A 162 42.71 -8.20 -27.47
C ASN A 162 43.69 -8.47 -26.30
N VAL A 163 43.31 -9.37 -25.41
CA VAL A 163 44.08 -9.73 -24.20
C VAL A 163 44.21 -11.24 -24.04
N THR A 164 45.31 -11.67 -23.44
CA THR A 164 45.63 -13.08 -23.21
C THR A 164 45.31 -13.45 -21.76
N PHE A 165 44.23 -14.22 -21.55
CA PHE A 165 43.79 -14.79 -20.25
C PHE A 165 43.24 -13.79 -19.25
N THR A 166 41.95 -13.47 -19.36
CA THR A 166 41.27 -12.52 -18.47
C THR A 166 39.80 -12.86 -18.30
N ASP A 167 39.29 -12.57 -17.10
CA ASP A 167 37.86 -12.53 -16.79
C ASP A 167 37.38 -11.07 -16.83
N ALA A 168 36.21 -10.84 -17.42
CA ALA A 168 35.51 -9.56 -17.39
C ALA A 168 34.20 -9.72 -16.62
N THR A 169 33.95 -8.80 -15.70
CA THR A 169 32.75 -8.80 -14.87
C THR A 169 32.09 -7.42 -14.90
N SER A 170 30.77 -7.40 -15.09
CA SER A 170 29.93 -6.24 -14.81
C SER A 170 28.91 -6.61 -13.75
N SER A 171 28.72 -5.73 -12.76
CA SER A 171 27.77 -5.93 -11.68
C SER A 171 27.03 -4.63 -11.41
N SER A 172 25.70 -4.67 -11.46
CA SER A 172 24.83 -3.52 -11.28
C SER A 172 23.77 -3.83 -10.24
N VAL A 173 23.66 -2.98 -9.22
CA VAL A 173 22.68 -3.13 -8.14
C VAL A 173 21.91 -1.82 -7.95
N ALA A 174 20.58 -1.89 -7.98
CA ALA A 174 19.70 -0.78 -7.63
C ALA A 174 18.72 -1.23 -6.55
N ALA A 175 18.70 -0.50 -5.45
CA ALA A 175 17.80 -0.76 -4.33
C ALA A 175 16.93 0.46 -4.02
N VAL A 176 15.63 0.24 -3.87
CA VAL A 176 14.68 1.24 -3.42
C VAL A 176 13.94 0.77 -2.18
N ASN A 177 13.84 1.66 -1.19
CA ASN A 177 12.94 1.50 -0.05
C ASN A 177 12.04 2.74 0.09
N VAL A 178 10.73 2.53 0.15
CA VAL A 178 9.75 3.61 0.34
C VAL A 178 8.85 3.27 1.52
N VAL A 179 8.77 4.16 2.50
CA VAL A 179 7.88 4.03 3.66
C VAL A 179 6.99 5.26 3.73
N VAL A 180 5.67 5.09 3.67
CA VAL A 180 4.70 6.20 3.67
C VAL A 180 3.54 5.93 4.61
N ASP A 181 3.45 6.76 5.64
CA ASP A 181 2.42 6.69 6.67
C ASP A 181 1.55 7.94 6.66
N ALA A 182 0.23 7.78 6.66
CA ALA A 182 -0.76 8.85 6.81
C ALA A 182 -1.77 8.48 7.91
N VAL A 183 -1.97 9.38 8.88
CA VAL A 183 -2.99 9.23 9.94
C VAL A 183 -3.84 10.49 10.04
N GLY A 184 -5.13 10.39 9.72
CA GLY A 184 -6.05 11.51 9.76
C GLY A 184 -6.22 12.05 11.17
N ILE A 185 -6.70 11.20 12.09
CA ILE A 185 -6.75 11.49 13.52
C ILE A 185 -6.09 10.36 14.30
N ASN A 186 -5.06 10.68 15.08
CA ASN A 186 -4.52 9.83 16.13
C ASN A 186 -5.00 10.31 17.49
N ASN A 187 -5.85 9.54 18.18
CA ASN A 187 -6.42 9.87 19.47
C ASN A 187 -6.00 8.86 20.54
N ASP A 188 -4.99 9.25 21.32
CA ASP A 188 -4.56 8.54 22.54
C ASP A 188 -5.18 9.15 23.80
N GLY A 189 -5.77 10.34 23.66
CA GLY A 189 -6.39 11.10 24.72
C GLY A 189 -7.92 11.00 24.74
N LYS A 190 -8.59 12.13 24.95
CA LYS A 190 -10.06 12.22 24.93
C LYS A 190 -10.54 13.25 23.93
N ILE A 191 -11.50 12.88 23.08
CA ILE A 191 -12.29 13.80 22.27
C ILE A 191 -13.71 13.80 22.85
N ASN A 192 -14.27 14.99 23.11
CA ASN A 192 -15.60 15.15 23.66
C ASN A 192 -16.32 16.31 22.98
N THR A 193 -17.37 16.05 22.19
CA THR A 193 -18.05 17.12 21.46
C THR A 193 -19.28 17.68 22.19
N GLY A 194 -20.01 16.83 22.91
CA GLY A 194 -20.93 17.22 23.97
C GLY A 194 -22.40 17.23 23.58
N LYS A 195 -22.96 18.39 23.19
CA LYS A 195 -24.37 18.47 22.75
C LYS A 195 -24.48 19.23 21.44
N GLY A 196 -25.17 18.65 20.46
CA GLY A 196 -25.42 19.19 19.13
C GLY A 196 -25.13 18.10 18.09
N ASP A 197 -25.40 18.38 16.82
CA ASP A 197 -25.12 17.42 15.75
C ASP A 197 -23.64 17.56 15.35
N ASP A 198 -22.78 16.71 15.93
CA ASP A 198 -21.33 16.81 15.84
C ASP A 198 -20.74 15.92 14.74
N VAL A 199 -19.61 16.33 14.17
CA VAL A 199 -18.94 15.60 13.08
C VAL A 199 -17.46 15.43 13.37
N ILE A 200 -16.97 14.19 13.36
CA ILE A 200 -15.56 13.84 13.50
C ILE A 200 -15.10 13.09 12.26
N ILE A 201 -14.12 13.64 11.54
CA ILE A 201 -13.60 13.04 10.31
C ILE A 201 -12.09 12.90 10.43
N GLY A 202 -11.60 11.68 10.25
CA GLY A 202 -10.19 11.40 10.01
C GLY A 202 -9.99 10.91 8.58
N PHE A 203 -9.27 11.68 7.78
CA PHE A 203 -8.93 11.36 6.40
C PHE A 203 -7.44 11.14 6.26
N ALA A 204 -7.05 9.98 5.74
CA ALA A 204 -5.67 9.63 5.43
C ALA A 204 -5.54 9.16 3.98
N ASN A 205 -4.62 9.79 3.25
CA ASN A 205 -4.20 9.41 1.92
C ASN A 205 -2.70 9.13 1.93
N ALA A 206 -2.31 7.89 1.62
CA ALA A 206 -0.92 7.48 1.49
C ALA A 206 -0.64 7.04 0.06
N SER A 207 0.40 7.60 -0.56
CA SER A 207 0.84 7.25 -1.91
C SER A 207 2.33 6.96 -1.92
N ALA A 208 2.71 5.76 -2.33
CA ALA A 208 4.08 5.29 -2.34
C ALA A 208 4.45 4.72 -3.72
N LEU A 209 5.55 5.19 -4.29
CA LEU A 209 6.08 4.73 -5.58
C LEU A 209 7.57 4.43 -5.45
N GLY A 210 7.95 3.19 -5.73
CA GLY A 210 9.35 2.76 -5.82
C GLY A 210 9.67 2.22 -7.20
N ASN A 211 10.75 2.68 -7.80
CA ASN A 211 11.26 2.19 -9.07
C ASN A 211 12.77 1.90 -8.99
N ALA A 212 13.19 0.70 -9.35
CA ALA A 212 14.59 0.35 -9.51
C ALA A 212 14.85 -0.26 -10.89
N THR A 213 15.89 0.23 -11.57
CA THR A 213 16.33 -0.29 -12.86
C THR A 213 17.82 -0.59 -12.83
N THR A 214 18.19 -1.81 -13.21
CA THR A 214 19.59 -2.21 -13.39
C THR A 214 19.89 -2.74 -14.78
N ASN A 215 21.07 -2.37 -15.28
CA ASN A 215 21.64 -2.92 -16.50
C ASN A 215 23.12 -3.25 -16.29
N SER A 216 23.51 -4.47 -16.62
CA SER A 216 24.90 -4.93 -16.61
C SER A 216 25.27 -5.50 -17.95
N GLN A 217 26.37 -5.02 -18.52
CA GLN A 217 26.88 -5.45 -19.80
C GLN A 217 28.34 -5.82 -19.70
N THR A 218 28.66 -7.05 -20.11
CA THR A 218 30.04 -7.52 -20.22
C THR A 218 30.30 -7.99 -21.64
N GLN A 219 31.32 -7.42 -22.27
CA GLN A 219 31.76 -7.82 -23.59
C GLN A 219 33.25 -8.15 -23.56
N LEU A 220 33.59 -9.36 -23.99
CA LEU A 220 34.96 -9.83 -24.03
C LEU A 220 35.28 -10.38 -25.42
N LEU A 221 36.24 -9.74 -26.10
CA LEU A 221 36.65 -10.05 -27.47
C LEU A 221 38.11 -10.52 -27.50
N PHE A 222 38.36 -11.64 -28.16
CA PHE A 222 39.69 -12.19 -28.45
C PHE A 222 40.50 -12.58 -27.20
N SER A 223 39.95 -13.42 -26.31
CA SER A 223 40.69 -13.92 -25.14
C SER A 223 40.44 -15.41 -24.90
N ASN A 224 41.52 -16.13 -24.63
CA ASN A 224 41.54 -17.56 -24.43
C ASN A 224 41.29 -17.93 -22.96
N GLY A 225 40.47 -18.96 -22.71
CA GLY A 225 40.18 -19.46 -21.37
C GLY A 225 39.51 -18.40 -20.50
N SER A 226 38.66 -17.59 -21.14
CA SER A 226 38.10 -16.36 -20.57
C SER A 226 36.67 -16.56 -20.09
N THR A 227 36.29 -15.76 -19.09
CA THR A 227 34.92 -15.69 -18.58
C THR A 227 34.37 -14.28 -18.76
N ALA A 228 33.19 -14.16 -19.39
CA ALA A 228 32.40 -12.94 -19.36
C ALA A 228 31.22 -13.13 -18.41
N THR A 229 31.14 -12.32 -17.35
CA THR A 229 30.06 -12.37 -16.36
C THR A 229 29.31 -11.04 -16.30
N ALA A 230 27.98 -11.05 -16.44
CA ALA A 230 27.14 -9.88 -16.22
C ALA A 230 26.08 -10.20 -15.14
N ASN A 231 26.03 -9.38 -14.09
CA ASN A 231 25.12 -9.57 -12.97
C ASN A 231 24.29 -8.31 -12.75
N SER A 232 22.96 -8.41 -12.79
CA SER A 232 22.05 -7.29 -12.49
C SER A 232 21.07 -7.67 -11.38
N GLU A 233 20.95 -6.82 -10.37
CA GLU A 233 20.04 -7.00 -9.25
C GLU A 233 19.23 -5.72 -9.01
N SER A 234 17.91 -5.83 -9.07
CA SER A 234 16.98 -4.74 -8.79
C SER A 234 16.06 -5.14 -7.65
N VAL A 235 16.01 -4.32 -6.60
CA VAL A 235 15.17 -4.57 -5.43
C VAL A 235 14.34 -3.33 -5.12
N VAL A 236 13.03 -3.48 -5.04
CA VAL A 236 12.11 -2.45 -4.59
C VAL A 236 11.25 -2.99 -3.46
N ILE A 237 11.24 -2.26 -2.35
CA ILE A 237 10.37 -2.51 -1.21
C ILE A 237 9.58 -1.23 -0.96
N VAL A 238 8.26 -1.37 -0.90
CA VAL A 238 7.33 -0.29 -0.61
C VAL A 238 6.44 -0.72 0.54
N ASP A 239 6.51 0.00 1.66
CA ASP A 239 5.62 -0.17 2.80
C ASP A 239 4.75 1.09 2.93
N SER A 240 3.44 0.92 3.07
CA SER A 240 2.55 2.07 3.25
C SER A 240 1.40 1.80 4.20
N LEU A 241 1.07 2.82 5.00
CA LEU A 241 0.01 2.82 5.98
C LEU A 241 -0.92 4.03 5.76
N ALA A 242 -2.23 3.79 5.67
CA ALA A 242 -3.24 4.84 5.71
C ALA A 242 -4.29 4.54 6.79
N LEU A 243 -4.43 5.44 7.76
CA LEU A 243 -5.34 5.31 8.90
C LEU A 243 -6.26 6.53 9.00
N GLY A 244 -7.55 6.35 8.75
CA GLY A 244 -8.52 7.44 8.91
C GLY A 244 -8.54 7.96 10.36
N ILE A 245 -9.02 7.12 11.28
CA ILE A 245 -9.02 7.39 12.73
C ILE A 245 -8.33 6.24 13.46
N ASN A 246 -7.29 6.55 14.23
CA ASN A 246 -6.71 5.68 15.24
C ASN A 246 -7.14 6.14 16.63
N ASN A 247 -7.95 5.35 17.32
CA ASN A 247 -8.47 5.64 18.65
C ASN A 247 -8.00 4.60 19.67
N THR A 248 -7.02 4.96 20.50
CA THR A 248 -6.64 4.18 21.68
C THR A 248 -7.26 4.74 22.97
N GLY A 249 -7.71 6.00 22.93
CA GLY A 249 -8.35 6.70 24.04
C GLY A 249 -9.88 6.64 24.01
N VAL A 250 -10.52 7.81 24.16
CA VAL A 250 -11.99 7.93 24.16
C VAL A 250 -12.46 8.98 23.15
N ILE A 251 -13.42 8.62 22.31
CA ILE A 251 -14.23 9.54 21.52
C ILE A 251 -15.64 9.49 22.09
N ASN A 252 -16.18 10.64 22.50
CA ASN A 252 -17.53 10.76 23.03
C ASN A 252 -18.26 11.92 22.37
N THR A 253 -19.27 11.67 21.54
CA THR A 253 -19.96 12.73 20.80
C THR A 253 -21.12 13.33 21.59
N GLY A 254 -21.93 12.52 22.28
CA GLY A 254 -22.74 12.97 23.42
C GLY A 254 -24.25 13.00 23.16
N GLU A 255 -24.86 14.15 22.89
CA GLU A 255 -26.29 14.20 22.54
C GLU A 255 -26.47 14.96 21.23
N GLY A 256 -27.09 14.34 20.22
CA GLY A 256 -27.33 14.91 18.90
C GLY A 256 -27.28 13.84 17.81
N HIS A 257 -27.44 14.21 16.54
CA HIS A 257 -27.24 13.27 15.43
C HIS A 257 -25.78 13.34 15.00
N ASP A 258 -24.93 12.55 15.66
CA ASP A 258 -23.50 12.65 15.53
C ASP A 258 -22.96 11.77 14.40
N VAL A 259 -21.84 12.18 13.80
CA VAL A 259 -21.21 11.48 12.69
C VAL A 259 -19.72 11.30 12.92
N ILE A 260 -19.23 10.05 12.88
CA ILE A 260 -17.81 9.71 12.96
C ILE A 260 -17.41 8.98 11.68
N ILE A 261 -16.42 9.52 10.97
CA ILE A 261 -15.95 8.95 9.70
C ILE A 261 -14.43 8.79 9.72
N GLY A 262 -13.96 7.56 9.56
CA GLY A 262 -12.57 7.24 9.27
C GLY A 262 -12.40 6.80 7.82
N LEU A 263 -11.59 7.53 7.06
CA LEU A 263 -11.30 7.30 5.65
C LEU A 263 -9.81 7.03 5.47
N GLY A 264 -9.45 5.79 5.14
CA GLY A 264 -8.10 5.39 4.75
C GLY A 264 -8.05 5.10 3.25
N THR A 265 -7.17 5.78 2.52
CA THR A 265 -6.86 5.49 1.10
C THR A 265 -5.37 5.26 0.94
N ASN A 266 -5.00 4.16 0.30
CA ASN A 266 -3.61 3.78 0.09
C ASN A 266 -3.36 3.38 -1.37
N SER A 267 -2.26 3.86 -1.94
CA SER A 267 -1.76 3.49 -3.25
C SER A 267 -0.26 3.21 -3.18
N ALA A 268 0.13 1.96 -3.36
CA ALA A 268 1.54 1.54 -3.34
C ALA A 268 1.91 0.86 -4.65
N VAL A 269 3.01 1.29 -5.27
CA VAL A 269 3.53 0.73 -6.53
C VAL A 269 5.01 0.43 -6.38
N SER A 270 5.40 -0.83 -6.60
CA SER A 270 6.79 -1.27 -6.64
C SER A 270 7.15 -1.81 -8.04
N GLU A 271 8.19 -1.25 -8.66
CA GLU A 271 8.66 -1.62 -10.00
C GLU A 271 10.15 -1.96 -9.97
N ALA A 272 10.50 -3.22 -10.22
CA ALA A 272 11.88 -3.68 -10.27
C ALA A 272 12.21 -4.25 -11.65
N VAL A 273 13.25 -3.72 -12.31
CA VAL A 273 13.71 -4.18 -13.63
C VAL A 273 15.19 -4.47 -13.58
N ALA A 274 15.59 -5.69 -13.96
CA ALA A 274 17.01 -6.07 -14.02
C ALA A 274 17.36 -6.71 -15.37
N ALA A 275 18.39 -6.20 -16.03
CA ALA A 275 18.85 -6.71 -17.32
C ALA A 275 20.35 -7.00 -17.33
N ALA A 276 20.73 -8.25 -17.59
CA ALA A 276 22.12 -8.67 -17.69
C ALA A 276 22.43 -9.19 -19.09
N PHE A 277 23.55 -8.74 -19.66
CA PHE A 277 24.02 -9.12 -20.98
C PHE A 277 25.51 -9.47 -20.91
N ALA A 278 25.85 -10.72 -21.16
CA ALA A 278 27.23 -11.18 -21.22
C ALA A 278 27.53 -11.74 -22.62
N TYR A 279 28.67 -11.33 -23.17
CA TYR A 279 29.15 -11.76 -24.49
C TYR A 279 30.64 -12.11 -24.42
N ASN A 280 31.00 -13.30 -24.88
CA ASN A 280 32.38 -13.75 -25.01
C ASN A 280 32.64 -14.33 -26.42
N ALA A 281 33.55 -13.72 -27.16
CA ALA A 281 34.02 -14.23 -28.44
C ALA A 281 35.53 -14.47 -28.45
N ALA A 282 35.92 -15.75 -28.38
CA ALA A 282 37.27 -16.24 -28.58
C ALA A 282 37.44 -16.74 -30.04
N ILE A 283 37.35 -15.84 -31.02
CA ILE A 283 37.50 -16.16 -32.46
C ILE A 283 38.91 -15.75 -32.93
N LEU A 284 39.67 -16.68 -33.53
CA LEU A 284 41.01 -16.37 -34.04
C LEU A 284 40.98 -15.43 -35.26
N ALA A 285 41.86 -14.43 -35.24
CA ALA A 285 42.35 -13.77 -36.44
C ALA A 285 42.98 -14.82 -37.37
N THR A 286 42.44 -14.94 -38.57
CA THR A 286 42.92 -15.86 -39.61
C THR A 286 44.37 -15.55 -40.01
N GLY A 287 45.38 -16.19 -39.38
CA GLY A 287 46.79 -15.91 -39.72
C GLY A 287 47.87 -16.73 -39.00
N CYS A 288 48.14 -17.94 -39.49
CA CYS A 288 49.49 -18.52 -39.70
C CYS A 288 50.34 -19.16 -38.56
N ASP A 289 49.80 -19.57 -37.41
CA ASP A 289 50.55 -20.47 -36.51
C ASP A 289 49.67 -21.62 -35.94
N PRO A 290 49.93 -22.90 -36.30
CA PRO A 290 49.24 -24.06 -35.73
C PRO A 290 49.35 -24.18 -34.20
N GLU A 291 50.44 -23.71 -33.61
CA GLU A 291 50.61 -23.71 -32.14
C GLU A 291 49.77 -22.60 -31.46
N ALA A 292 49.42 -21.53 -32.18
CA ALA A 292 48.49 -20.50 -31.71
C ALA A 292 47.01 -20.91 -31.88
N ILE A 293 46.73 -21.91 -32.74
CA ILE A 293 45.39 -22.49 -32.93
C ILE A 293 45.01 -23.39 -31.75
N GLU A 294 45.97 -24.14 -31.18
CA GLU A 294 45.76 -24.96 -29.98
C GLU A 294 45.57 -24.13 -28.70
N ALA A 295 45.86 -22.83 -28.72
CA ALA A 295 45.66 -22.01 -27.53
C ALA A 295 44.17 -21.72 -27.30
N LEU A 296 43.41 -21.22 -28.28
CA LEU A 296 42.02 -20.74 -28.08
C LEU A 296 40.99 -21.87 -28.00
N GLU A 297 40.87 -22.52 -26.83
CA GLU A 297 39.99 -23.68 -26.69
C GLU A 297 38.68 -23.40 -25.94
N THR A 298 38.61 -22.44 -25.02
CA THR A 298 37.41 -22.27 -24.16
C THR A 298 36.93 -20.84 -24.03
N ALA A 299 35.61 -20.62 -24.17
CA ALA A 299 34.91 -19.38 -23.81
C ALA A 299 33.73 -19.68 -22.88
N ILE A 300 33.67 -18.98 -21.74
CA ILE A 300 32.57 -19.10 -20.78
C ILE A 300 31.84 -17.76 -20.69
N THR A 301 30.52 -17.81 -20.72
CA THR A 301 29.65 -16.64 -20.58
C THR A 301 28.56 -16.93 -19.56
N GLN A 302 28.41 -16.03 -18.60
CA GLN A 302 27.42 -16.12 -17.53
C GLN A 302 26.67 -14.80 -17.42
N SER A 303 25.35 -14.87 -17.46
CA SER A 303 24.47 -13.73 -17.24
C SER A 303 23.47 -14.07 -16.14
N THR A 304 23.34 -13.21 -15.15
CA THR A 304 22.37 -13.36 -14.06
C THR A 304 21.61 -12.07 -13.84
N SER A 305 20.29 -12.14 -13.92
CA SER A 305 19.40 -11.00 -13.62
C SER A 305 18.39 -11.39 -12.55
N LEU A 306 18.28 -10.57 -11.50
CA LEU A 306 17.34 -10.74 -10.39
C LEU A 306 16.52 -9.44 -10.20
N ALA A 307 15.19 -9.54 -10.23
CA ALA A 307 14.30 -8.44 -9.88
C ALA A 307 13.36 -8.86 -8.75
N THR A 308 13.29 -8.05 -7.69
CA THR A 308 12.39 -8.23 -6.55
C THR A 308 11.58 -6.96 -6.35
N ALA A 309 10.25 -7.07 -6.45
CA ALA A 309 9.30 -5.99 -6.22
C ALA A 309 8.33 -6.42 -5.13
N VAL A 310 8.32 -5.72 -4.00
CA VAL A 310 7.45 -6.01 -2.86
C VAL A 310 6.71 -4.75 -2.45
N SER A 311 5.38 -4.84 -2.37
CA SER A 311 4.53 -3.80 -1.81
C SER A 311 3.70 -4.34 -0.65
N THR A 312 3.89 -3.78 0.54
CA THR A 312 3.10 -4.08 1.74
C THR A 312 2.23 -2.89 2.08
N THR A 313 0.92 -3.09 2.17
CA THR A 313 -0.01 -2.01 2.44
C THR A 313 -0.93 -2.35 3.60
N THR A 314 -1.16 -1.37 4.48
CA THR A 314 -2.21 -1.44 5.50
C THR A 314 -3.11 -0.23 5.35
N THR A 315 -4.42 -0.46 5.26
CA THR A 315 -5.41 0.60 5.10
C THR A 315 -6.56 0.37 6.06
N LEU A 316 -6.73 1.25 7.03
CA LEU A 316 -7.81 1.16 8.01
C LEU A 316 -8.66 2.42 8.01
N GLY A 317 -9.99 2.27 7.95
CA GLY A 317 -10.90 3.39 8.10
C GLY A 317 -10.88 3.89 9.54
N ILE A 318 -11.36 3.06 10.47
CA ILE A 318 -11.30 3.30 11.92
C ILE A 318 -10.60 2.12 12.60
N ILE A 319 -9.61 2.39 13.44
CA ILE A 319 -9.10 1.44 14.42
C ILE A 319 -9.43 1.94 15.83
N ASN A 320 -10.18 1.14 16.58
CA ASN A 320 -10.65 1.44 17.92
C ASN A 320 -10.13 0.39 18.91
N SER A 321 -9.07 0.74 19.64
CA SER A 321 -8.62 -0.02 20.81
C SER A 321 -9.15 0.54 22.13
N GLY A 322 -9.75 1.73 22.08
CA GLY A 322 -10.33 2.42 23.22
C GLY A 322 -11.86 2.36 23.24
N GLN A 323 -12.51 3.52 23.34
CA GLN A 323 -13.96 3.64 23.34
C GLN A 323 -14.45 4.69 22.33
N ILE A 324 -15.50 4.35 21.60
CA ILE A 324 -16.32 5.28 20.83
C ILE A 324 -17.73 5.25 21.41
N LEU A 325 -18.23 6.40 21.85
CA LEU A 325 -19.51 6.57 22.53
C LEU A 325 -20.30 7.69 21.84
N THR A 326 -21.48 7.42 21.28
CA THR A 326 -22.31 8.48 20.67
C THR A 326 -23.52 8.86 21.53
N SER A 327 -23.90 7.97 22.45
CA SER A 327 -24.81 8.20 23.59
C SER A 327 -26.29 8.43 23.24
N PHE A 328 -26.71 9.56 22.66
CA PHE A 328 -28.13 9.82 22.36
C PHE A 328 -28.33 10.61 21.06
N GLY A 329 -29.10 10.04 20.14
CA GLY A 329 -29.55 10.61 18.87
C GLY A 329 -29.40 9.56 17.77
N ASP A 330 -29.82 9.86 16.53
CA ASP A 330 -29.59 8.93 15.41
C ASP A 330 -28.17 9.13 14.89
N ASP A 331 -27.22 8.33 15.39
CA ASP A 331 -25.79 8.51 15.18
C ASP A 331 -25.23 7.63 14.05
N VAL A 332 -24.11 8.04 13.46
CA VAL A 332 -23.49 7.34 12.33
C VAL A 332 -21.98 7.16 12.54
N ILE A 333 -21.49 5.94 12.43
CA ILE A 333 -20.07 5.58 12.47
C ILE A 333 -19.70 4.86 11.17
N ILE A 334 -18.73 5.40 10.43
CA ILE A 334 -18.30 4.87 9.13
C ILE A 334 -16.79 4.69 9.11
N GLY A 335 -16.35 3.45 8.89
CA GLY A 335 -14.98 3.15 8.51
C GLY A 335 -14.92 2.73 7.05
N LEU A 336 -14.22 3.50 6.23
CA LEU A 336 -13.97 3.19 4.82
C LEU A 336 -12.47 3.05 4.58
N ALA A 337 -12.07 1.90 4.04
CA ALA A 337 -10.70 1.59 3.67
C ALA A 337 -10.61 1.18 2.20
N ASN A 338 -9.76 1.87 1.43
CA ASN A 338 -9.53 1.60 0.02
C ASN A 338 -8.04 1.46 -0.27
N ASN A 339 -7.62 0.27 -0.68
CA ASN A 339 -6.24 -0.09 -0.92
C ASN A 339 -6.01 -0.48 -2.38
N GLN A 340 -4.94 0.05 -2.96
CA GLN A 340 -4.46 -0.28 -4.29
C GLN A 340 -2.95 -0.54 -4.24
N SER A 341 -2.58 -1.82 -4.32
CA SER A 341 -1.18 -2.24 -4.22
C SER A 341 -0.76 -2.93 -5.51
N SER A 342 0.37 -2.55 -6.09
CA SER A 342 0.90 -3.17 -7.30
C SER A 342 2.38 -3.45 -7.17
N SER A 343 2.78 -4.67 -7.53
CA SER A 343 4.18 -5.08 -7.61
C SER A 343 4.49 -5.66 -8.97
N ASN A 344 5.54 -5.15 -9.62
CA ASN A 344 5.97 -5.57 -10.94
C ASN A 344 7.48 -5.84 -10.96
N ALA A 345 7.88 -7.09 -11.22
CA ALA A 345 9.27 -7.49 -11.34
C ALA A 345 9.56 -8.07 -12.73
N GLN A 346 10.52 -7.50 -13.45
CA GLN A 346 10.89 -7.93 -14.80
C GLN A 346 12.39 -8.20 -14.89
N THR A 347 12.75 -9.33 -15.50
CA THR A 347 14.14 -9.67 -15.76
C THR A 347 14.43 -10.11 -17.17
N ILE A 348 15.62 -9.76 -17.64
CA ILE A 348 16.19 -10.19 -18.92
C ILE A 348 17.64 -10.64 -18.67
N SER A 349 17.97 -11.85 -19.07
CA SER A 349 19.33 -12.39 -19.00
C SER A 349 19.76 -12.94 -20.36
N VAL A 350 20.88 -12.45 -20.89
CA VAL A 350 21.41 -12.90 -22.18
C VAL A 350 22.87 -13.29 -22.05
N ALA A 351 23.20 -14.52 -22.44
CA ALA A 351 24.56 -15.03 -22.48
C ALA A 351 24.90 -15.56 -23.87
N GLU A 352 25.92 -14.99 -24.51
CA GLU A 352 26.39 -15.43 -25.82
C GLU A 352 27.88 -15.80 -25.76
N SER A 353 28.20 -17.04 -26.16
CA SER A 353 29.57 -17.58 -26.13
C SER A 353 29.99 -18.15 -27.49
N ALA A 354 31.20 -17.81 -27.93
CA ALA A 354 31.82 -18.31 -29.15
C ALA A 354 33.30 -18.63 -28.92
N ALA A 355 33.79 -19.80 -29.35
CA ALA A 355 35.19 -20.23 -29.23
C ALA A 355 35.61 -21.08 -30.46
N ASN A 356 36.76 -21.76 -30.42
CA ASN A 356 37.12 -22.75 -31.46
C ASN A 356 36.82 -24.20 -31.06
N ASP A 357 36.87 -24.54 -29.76
CA ASP A 357 36.63 -25.91 -29.27
C ASP A 357 35.39 -25.97 -28.37
N THR A 358 35.49 -25.39 -27.17
CA THR A 358 34.48 -25.43 -26.11
C THR A 358 33.88 -24.05 -25.84
N ALA A 359 32.55 -23.95 -25.83
CA ALA A 359 31.87 -22.71 -25.45
C ALA A 359 30.67 -23.01 -24.55
N THR A 360 30.62 -22.33 -23.41
CA THR A 360 29.52 -22.44 -22.44
C THR A 360 28.83 -21.10 -22.30
N ALA A 361 27.51 -21.09 -22.43
CA ALA A 361 26.66 -19.93 -22.17
C ALA A 361 25.59 -20.29 -21.12
N THR A 362 25.52 -19.52 -20.04
CA THR A 362 24.51 -19.67 -18.99
C THR A 362 23.79 -18.35 -18.78
N ALA A 363 22.48 -18.33 -18.99
CA ALA A 363 21.62 -17.19 -18.72
C ALA A 363 20.59 -17.57 -17.65
N ASP A 364 20.66 -16.92 -16.49
CA ASP A 364 19.73 -17.10 -15.38
C ASP A 364 18.91 -15.82 -15.17
N ALA A 365 17.59 -15.91 -15.29
CA ALA A 365 16.66 -14.81 -15.04
C ALA A 365 15.65 -15.17 -13.94
N GLN A 366 15.57 -14.35 -12.90
CA GLN A 366 14.69 -14.58 -11.76
C GLN A 366 13.88 -13.32 -11.43
N SER A 367 12.57 -13.44 -11.29
CA SER A 367 11.72 -12.33 -10.87
C SER A 367 10.74 -12.72 -9.76
N LEU A 368 10.60 -11.83 -8.79
CA LEU A 368 9.77 -11.97 -7.61
C LEU A 368 8.90 -10.72 -7.45
N ALA A 369 7.58 -10.88 -7.54
CA ALA A 369 6.62 -9.81 -7.30
C ALA A 369 5.65 -10.21 -6.17
N ILE A 370 5.53 -9.41 -5.12
CA ILE A 370 4.65 -9.66 -3.98
C ILE A 370 3.86 -8.40 -3.67
N ALA A 371 2.53 -8.44 -3.79
CA ALA A 371 1.65 -7.36 -3.37
C ALA A 371 0.75 -7.83 -2.23
N GLN A 372 1.00 -7.31 -1.02
CA GLN A 372 0.24 -7.61 0.19
C GLN A 372 -0.62 -6.40 0.58
N GLY A 373 -1.83 -6.68 1.05
CA GLY A 373 -2.80 -5.67 1.46
C GLY A 373 -3.62 -6.11 2.66
N SER A 374 -3.59 -5.34 3.75
CA SER A 374 -4.51 -5.53 4.87
C SER A 374 -5.46 -4.33 4.91
N THR A 375 -6.70 -4.57 4.49
CA THR A 375 -7.69 -3.51 4.34
C THR A 375 -8.88 -3.76 5.25
N VAL A 376 -9.16 -2.85 6.18
CA VAL A 376 -10.28 -3.01 7.12
C VAL A 376 -11.07 -1.71 7.28
N GLY A 377 -12.39 -1.78 7.10
CA GLY A 377 -13.26 -0.62 7.30
C GLY A 377 -13.22 -0.16 8.75
N ILE A 378 -13.64 -1.04 9.67
CA ILE A 378 -13.57 -0.82 11.12
C ILE A 378 -12.83 -1.99 11.79
N VAL A 379 -11.70 -1.71 12.45
CA VAL A 379 -11.06 -2.60 13.42
C VAL A 379 -11.50 -2.19 14.82
N ASN A 380 -12.27 -3.02 15.51
CA ASN A 380 -12.71 -2.80 16.88
C ASN A 380 -12.11 -3.85 17.82
N LEU A 381 -11.10 -3.43 18.59
CA LEU A 381 -10.50 -4.19 19.68
C LEU A 381 -11.03 -3.74 21.05
N GLY A 382 -11.65 -2.55 21.10
CA GLY A 382 -12.22 -1.94 22.28
C GLY A 382 -13.74 -2.03 22.32
N GLN A 383 -14.39 -0.89 22.53
CA GLN A 383 -15.85 -0.78 22.57
C GLN A 383 -16.37 0.32 21.65
N ILE A 384 -17.41 -0.01 20.89
CA ILE A 384 -18.28 0.94 20.21
C ILE A 384 -19.65 0.86 20.89
N ASN A 385 -20.20 2.00 21.31
CA ASN A 385 -21.52 2.10 21.93
C ASN A 385 -22.28 3.30 21.37
N THR A 386 -23.33 3.06 20.59
CA THR A 386 -24.06 4.14 19.94
C THR A 386 -25.16 4.72 20.84
N GLY A 387 -25.85 3.88 21.60
CA GLY A 387 -26.65 4.34 22.75
C GLY A 387 -28.13 4.41 22.44
N LYS A 388 -28.75 5.58 22.33
CA LYS A 388 -30.19 5.66 22.05
C LYS A 388 -30.47 6.47 20.81
N GLY A 389 -31.17 5.86 19.87
CA GLY A 389 -31.57 6.43 18.59
C GLY A 389 -31.46 5.35 17.52
N ASN A 390 -31.78 5.68 16.28
CA ASN A 390 -31.65 4.74 15.17
C ASN A 390 -30.23 4.86 14.59
N ASP A 391 -29.31 4.12 15.19
CA ASP A 391 -27.88 4.30 14.94
C ASP A 391 -27.39 3.45 13.77
N ILE A 392 -26.29 3.87 13.15
CA ILE A 392 -25.69 3.19 12.00
C ILE A 392 -24.19 2.99 12.21
N VAL A 393 -23.72 1.75 12.10
CA VAL A 393 -22.29 1.40 12.09
C VAL A 393 -21.96 0.69 10.78
N ILE A 394 -21.09 1.29 9.95
CA ILE A 394 -20.71 0.77 8.63
C ILE A 394 -19.19 0.59 8.54
N GLY A 395 -18.76 -0.61 8.18
CA GLY A 395 -17.39 -0.90 7.77
C GLY A 395 -17.33 -1.35 6.33
N ILE A 396 -16.56 -0.66 5.49
CA ILE A 396 -16.34 -0.99 4.07
C ILE A 396 -14.84 -1.11 3.82
N ALA A 397 -14.42 -2.24 3.27
CA ALA A 397 -13.04 -2.50 2.87
C ALA A 397 -12.95 -2.93 1.40
N ILE A 398 -12.01 -2.33 0.68
CA ILE A 398 -11.76 -2.58 -0.74
C ILE A 398 -10.26 -2.79 -0.94
N ASP A 399 -9.85 -3.99 -1.34
CA ASP A 399 -8.47 -4.29 -1.67
C ASP A 399 -8.32 -4.64 -3.14
N LYS A 400 -7.40 -3.98 -3.84
CA LYS A 400 -7.04 -4.22 -5.25
C LYS A 400 -5.55 -4.45 -5.38
N SER A 401 -5.04 -5.45 -4.68
CA SER A 401 -3.64 -5.89 -4.79
C SER A 401 -3.39 -6.69 -6.08
N ALA A 402 -2.29 -6.40 -6.76
CA ALA A 402 -1.87 -7.10 -7.98
C ALA A 402 -0.34 -7.31 -8.02
N ALA A 403 0.09 -8.52 -8.37
CA ALA A 403 1.50 -8.87 -8.51
C ALA A 403 1.77 -9.49 -9.89
N VAL A 404 2.82 -9.02 -10.58
CA VAL A 404 3.24 -9.52 -11.89
C VAL A 404 4.75 -9.71 -11.92
N ALA A 405 5.20 -10.93 -12.23
CA ALA A 405 6.60 -11.28 -12.42
C ALA A 405 6.84 -11.84 -13.83
N GLY A 406 7.84 -11.30 -14.54
CA GLY A 406 8.30 -11.79 -15.84
C GLY A 406 9.79 -12.03 -15.83
N ALA A 407 10.25 -13.11 -16.48
CA ALA A 407 11.66 -13.45 -16.62
C ALA A 407 11.93 -14.01 -18.01
N ASP A 408 12.92 -13.46 -18.69
CA ASP A 408 13.39 -13.91 -20.00
C ASP A 408 14.88 -14.26 -19.93
N ALA A 409 15.25 -15.46 -20.38
CA ALA A 409 16.62 -15.93 -20.41
C ALA A 409 16.95 -16.49 -21.79
N ASN A 410 18.05 -16.02 -22.38
CA ASN A 410 18.55 -16.48 -23.67
C ASN A 410 20.03 -16.84 -23.58
N ALA A 411 20.37 -18.08 -23.90
CA ALA A 411 21.74 -18.57 -23.93
C ALA A 411 22.08 -19.13 -25.31
N VAL A 412 23.18 -18.64 -25.89
CA VAL A 412 23.66 -19.05 -27.21
C VAL A 412 25.13 -19.45 -27.12
N SER A 413 25.46 -20.65 -27.60
CA SER A 413 26.84 -21.15 -27.69
C SER A 413 27.12 -21.67 -29.11
N THR A 414 28.25 -21.27 -29.71
CA THR A 414 28.54 -21.48 -31.14
C THR A 414 29.86 -22.19 -31.42
N VAL A 415 29.95 -23.50 -31.15
CA VAL A 415 31.14 -24.36 -31.43
C VAL A 415 30.78 -25.85 -31.55
N ASN A 416 31.78 -26.72 -31.79
CA ASN A 416 31.62 -28.18 -31.80
C ASN A 416 31.33 -28.78 -30.40
N ASN A 417 31.95 -28.26 -29.34
CA ASN A 417 31.69 -28.65 -27.95
C ASN A 417 30.93 -27.55 -27.20
N SER A 418 29.66 -27.35 -27.53
CA SER A 418 28.82 -26.26 -27.02
C SER A 418 27.89 -26.73 -25.89
N ASP A 419 27.80 -25.94 -24.81
CA ASP A 419 26.72 -26.02 -23.82
C ASP A 419 26.01 -24.66 -23.70
N ALA A 420 24.69 -24.66 -23.71
CA ALA A 420 23.86 -23.46 -23.61
C ALA A 420 22.68 -23.75 -22.66
N GLN A 421 22.62 -23.01 -21.55
CA GLN A 421 21.62 -23.17 -20.50
C GLN A 421 20.90 -21.85 -20.26
N ALA A 422 19.58 -21.86 -20.42
CA ALA A 422 18.72 -20.72 -20.12
C ALA A 422 17.72 -21.13 -19.03
N ASN A 423 17.78 -20.48 -17.88
CA ASN A 423 16.91 -20.76 -16.75
C ASN A 423 16.07 -19.52 -16.40
N THR A 424 14.76 -19.72 -16.29
CA THR A 424 13.81 -18.69 -15.87
C THR A 424 13.07 -19.11 -14.61
N SER A 425 12.94 -18.21 -13.63
CA SER A 425 12.10 -18.41 -12.45
C SER A 425 11.25 -17.17 -12.21
N THR A 426 9.94 -17.35 -12.06
CA THR A 426 8.99 -16.25 -11.80
C THR A 426 8.10 -16.62 -10.63
N PHE A 427 7.92 -15.71 -9.68
CA PHE A 427 6.96 -15.85 -8.59
C PHE A 427 6.13 -14.57 -8.44
N SER A 428 4.81 -14.71 -8.47
CA SER A 428 3.86 -13.62 -8.23
C SER A 428 2.90 -14.03 -7.13
N ASP A 429 2.71 -13.19 -6.12
CA ASP A 429 1.87 -13.51 -4.96
C ASP A 429 1.05 -12.31 -4.48
N THR A 430 -0.24 -12.57 -4.23
CA THR A 430 -1.20 -11.66 -3.61
C THR A 430 -1.96 -12.34 -2.46
N SER A 431 -1.50 -13.50 -1.99
CA SER A 431 -2.25 -14.38 -1.08
C SER A 431 -2.49 -13.83 0.32
N GLN A 432 -1.78 -12.76 0.71
CA GLN A 432 -1.97 -12.06 1.98
C GLN A 432 -2.85 -10.81 1.84
N ALA A 433 -3.35 -10.52 0.64
CA ALA A 433 -4.36 -9.49 0.46
C ALA A 433 -5.67 -9.94 1.13
N ILE A 434 -6.20 -9.12 2.04
CA ILE A 434 -7.46 -9.36 2.73
C ILE A 434 -8.25 -8.07 2.90
N ALA A 435 -9.55 -8.12 2.65
CA ALA A 435 -10.47 -7.02 2.91
C ALA A 435 -11.54 -7.41 3.93
N ILE A 436 -11.66 -6.70 5.05
CA ILE A 436 -12.66 -6.96 6.10
C ILE A 436 -13.53 -5.73 6.31
N GLY A 437 -14.85 -5.85 6.20
CA GLY A 437 -15.75 -4.73 6.49
C GLY A 437 -15.61 -4.27 7.93
N ILE A 438 -15.95 -5.15 8.88
CA ILE A 438 -15.80 -4.93 10.32
C ILE A 438 -15.00 -6.09 10.92
N ASP A 439 -13.79 -5.83 11.37
CA ASP A 439 -13.04 -6.73 12.25
C ASP A 439 -13.30 -6.35 13.71
N ASN A 440 -14.15 -7.10 14.38
CA ASN A 440 -14.48 -6.94 15.78
C ASN A 440 -13.74 -7.97 16.66
N THR A 441 -12.66 -8.58 16.18
CA THR A 441 -11.90 -9.60 16.92
C THR A 441 -11.35 -9.04 18.23
N GLY A 442 -11.98 -9.42 19.34
CA GLY A 442 -11.61 -8.96 20.68
C GLY A 442 -12.40 -7.75 21.18
N GLY A 443 -13.15 -7.08 20.32
CA GLY A 443 -13.98 -5.93 20.65
C GLY A 443 -15.45 -6.25 20.94
N LYS A 444 -16.19 -5.17 21.24
CA LYS A 444 -17.64 -5.17 21.47
C LYS A 444 -18.31 -4.03 20.72
N ILE A 445 -19.39 -4.34 20.03
CA ILE A 445 -20.30 -3.35 19.43
C ILE A 445 -21.65 -3.46 20.15
N PHE A 446 -22.17 -2.33 20.63
CA PHE A 446 -23.46 -2.24 21.31
C PHE A 446 -24.25 -1.06 20.75
N THR A 447 -25.40 -1.31 20.11
CA THR A 447 -26.21 -0.21 19.54
C THR A 447 -27.33 0.27 20.47
N ALA A 448 -27.82 -0.64 21.31
CA ALA A 448 -28.62 -0.42 22.52
C ALA A 448 -30.12 -0.18 22.34
N ILE A 449 -30.61 1.04 22.06
CA ILE A 449 -32.06 1.29 21.95
C ILE A 449 -32.39 2.10 20.70
N GLY A 450 -33.06 1.48 19.75
CA GLY A 450 -33.61 2.08 18.53
C GLY A 450 -33.66 1.07 17.40
N ASP A 451 -34.06 1.48 16.20
CA ASP A 451 -34.03 0.61 15.02
C ASP A 451 -32.63 0.70 14.37
N ASP A 452 -31.64 0.02 14.95
CA ASP A 452 -30.22 0.20 14.64
C ASP A 452 -29.76 -0.59 13.41
N GLN A 453 -28.64 -0.20 12.80
CA GLN A 453 -28.04 -0.87 11.66
C GLN A 453 -26.54 -1.10 11.83
N VAL A 454 -26.09 -2.34 11.60
CA VAL A 454 -24.67 -2.67 11.49
C VAL A 454 -24.41 -3.32 10.14
N VAL A 455 -23.53 -2.72 9.35
CA VAL A 455 -23.23 -3.14 7.97
C VAL A 455 -21.73 -3.37 7.78
N GLY A 456 -21.34 -4.59 7.41
CA GLY A 456 -19.97 -4.93 7.03
C GLY A 456 -19.86 -5.31 5.56
N VAL A 457 -18.94 -4.71 4.81
CA VAL A 457 -18.68 -4.98 3.39
C VAL A 457 -17.18 -5.22 3.15
N GLY A 458 -16.81 -6.39 2.63
CA GLY A 458 -15.42 -6.74 2.32
C GLY A 458 -15.31 -8.12 1.65
N GLU A 459 -14.14 -8.76 1.72
CA GLU A 459 -14.03 -10.21 1.48
C GLU A 459 -14.68 -10.98 2.62
N ILE A 460 -14.46 -10.51 3.84
CA ILE A 460 -15.22 -10.87 5.04
C ILE A 460 -16.08 -9.67 5.43
N GLY A 461 -17.40 -9.86 5.56
CA GLY A 461 -18.30 -8.77 5.96
C GLY A 461 -18.06 -8.35 7.43
N ILE A 462 -18.27 -9.28 8.37
CA ILE A 462 -18.03 -9.10 9.81
C ILE A 462 -17.20 -10.27 10.35
N LEU A 463 -16.11 -9.97 11.05
CA LEU A 463 -15.21 -10.93 11.67
C LEU A 463 -15.16 -10.74 13.20
N GLY A 464 -15.28 -11.82 13.96
CA GLY A 464 -14.93 -11.84 15.38
C GLY A 464 -15.88 -11.12 16.36
N GLY A 465 -15.57 -11.30 17.66
CA GLY A 465 -16.08 -10.47 18.75
C GLY A 465 -17.55 -10.66 19.11
N SER A 466 -18.09 -9.68 19.83
CA SER A 466 -19.50 -9.63 20.23
C SER A 466 -20.19 -8.39 19.67
N LEU A 467 -21.35 -8.60 19.06
CA LEU A 467 -22.25 -7.57 18.57
C LEU A 467 -23.60 -7.76 19.27
N ASN A 468 -24.10 -6.72 19.94
CA ASN A 468 -25.38 -6.75 20.62
C ASN A 468 -26.21 -5.52 20.23
N THR A 469 -27.34 -5.72 19.57
CA THR A 469 -28.14 -4.61 19.03
C THR A 469 -29.12 -4.03 20.04
N GLY A 470 -29.67 -4.85 20.95
CA GLY A 470 -30.36 -4.36 22.15
C GLY A 470 -31.88 -4.37 22.06
N LEU A 471 -32.53 -3.20 22.00
CA LEU A 471 -34.00 -3.07 21.98
C LEU A 471 -34.43 -2.25 20.75
N GLY A 472 -35.27 -2.82 19.89
CA GLY A 472 -35.79 -2.17 18.69
C GLY A 472 -35.83 -3.15 17.52
N ASN A 473 -36.11 -2.68 16.30
CA ASN A 473 -36.14 -3.54 15.11
C ASN A 473 -34.82 -3.41 14.36
N ASP A 474 -33.81 -4.13 14.85
CA ASP A 474 -32.43 -3.93 14.44
C ASP A 474 -32.11 -4.63 13.11
N GLN A 475 -31.07 -4.17 12.41
CA GLN A 475 -30.58 -4.80 11.19
C GLN A 475 -29.08 -5.05 11.28
N VAL A 476 -28.67 -6.30 11.06
CA VAL A 476 -27.27 -6.68 10.91
C VAL A 476 -27.06 -7.30 9.55
N ILE A 477 -26.27 -6.64 8.70
CA ILE A 477 -26.04 -6.99 7.32
C ILE A 477 -24.54 -7.17 7.07
N ALA A 478 -24.13 -8.35 6.63
CA ALA A 478 -22.74 -8.66 6.35
C ALA A 478 -22.60 -9.19 4.92
N TYR A 479 -21.93 -8.41 4.09
CA TYR A 479 -21.63 -8.69 2.70
C TYR A 479 -20.15 -9.03 2.55
N GLY A 480 -19.85 -10.29 2.22
CA GLY A 480 -18.50 -10.75 1.94
C GLY A 480 -18.36 -11.21 0.49
N SER A 481 -17.24 -11.00 -0.18
CA SER A 481 -16.95 -11.73 -1.43
C SER A 481 -16.63 -13.21 -1.18
N THR A 482 -16.20 -13.54 0.05
CA THR A 482 -15.89 -14.92 0.46
C THR A 482 -16.74 -15.36 1.65
N ILE A 483 -16.88 -14.51 2.68
CA ILE A 483 -17.62 -14.85 3.91
C ILE A 483 -18.46 -13.66 4.40
N GLY A 484 -19.76 -13.86 4.63
CA GLY A 484 -20.59 -12.82 5.25
C GLY A 484 -20.17 -12.54 6.69
N VAL A 485 -20.27 -13.54 7.58
CA VAL A 485 -19.90 -13.44 9.00
C VAL A 485 -18.98 -14.60 9.39
N GLN A 486 -17.90 -14.31 10.10
CA GLN A 486 -16.97 -15.30 10.64
C GLN A 486 -16.72 -15.08 12.13
N ASP A 487 -16.72 -16.16 12.93
CA ASP A 487 -16.29 -16.18 14.33
C ASP A 487 -16.90 -15.09 15.25
N SER A 488 -18.11 -14.62 14.93
CA SER A 488 -18.79 -13.53 15.63
C SER A 488 -19.96 -14.03 16.48
N GLU A 489 -20.12 -13.49 17.69
CA GLU A 489 -21.33 -13.63 18.49
C GLU A 489 -22.28 -12.46 18.22
N ILE A 490 -23.41 -12.71 17.55
CA ILE A 490 -24.42 -11.69 17.23
C ILE A 490 -25.67 -11.92 18.08
N ARG A 491 -26.02 -10.93 18.91
CA ARG A 491 -27.20 -10.90 19.76
C ARG A 491 -28.14 -9.79 19.28
N LEU A 492 -29.22 -10.18 18.62
CA LEU A 492 -30.19 -9.22 18.08
C LEU A 492 -31.11 -8.58 19.14
N GLY A 493 -31.08 -9.06 20.39
CA GLY A 493 -31.84 -8.41 21.46
C GLY A 493 -33.36 -8.66 21.41
N GLN A 494 -34.15 -7.62 21.68
CA GLN A 494 -35.62 -7.66 21.67
C GLN A 494 -36.21 -6.74 20.59
N GLY A 495 -36.96 -7.34 19.67
CA GLY A 495 -37.81 -6.66 18.70
C GLY A 495 -38.00 -7.53 17.45
N ASP A 496 -38.48 -6.93 16.37
CA ASP A 496 -38.61 -7.60 15.07
C ASP A 496 -37.31 -7.42 14.27
N ASP A 497 -36.25 -8.11 14.69
CA ASP A 497 -34.89 -7.94 14.17
C ASP A 497 -34.65 -8.64 12.83
N PHE A 498 -33.73 -8.09 12.04
CA PHE A 498 -33.28 -8.62 10.76
C PHE A 498 -31.78 -8.94 10.78
N PHE A 499 -31.42 -10.14 10.34
CA PHE A 499 -30.05 -10.55 10.11
C PHE A 499 -29.88 -11.09 8.69
N LYS A 500 -28.82 -10.63 8.01
CA LYS A 500 -28.43 -11.13 6.69
C LYS A 500 -26.91 -11.25 6.59
N ALA A 501 -26.43 -12.47 6.37
CA ALA A 501 -25.08 -12.72 5.90
C ALA A 501 -25.17 -13.26 4.47
N ALA A 502 -24.47 -12.64 3.53
CA ALA A 502 -24.50 -13.03 2.12
C ALA A 502 -23.12 -12.93 1.48
N ILE A 503 -22.85 -13.87 0.57
CA ILE A 503 -21.72 -13.78 -0.34
C ILE A 503 -22.15 -12.89 -1.52
N VAL A 504 -21.37 -11.88 -1.88
CA VAL A 504 -21.70 -10.98 -2.98
C VAL A 504 -20.49 -10.71 -3.84
N ASP A 505 -20.72 -10.62 -5.15
CA ASP A 505 -19.76 -10.00 -6.04
C ASP A 505 -19.96 -8.49 -5.91
N PHE A 506 -19.06 -7.87 -5.15
CA PHE A 506 -18.99 -6.43 -5.01
C PHE A 506 -18.08 -5.89 -6.12
N ASP A 507 -18.62 -5.02 -6.97
CA ASP A 507 -17.82 -4.22 -7.87
C ASP A 507 -17.37 -2.94 -7.14
N PRO A 508 -16.10 -2.86 -6.73
CA PRO A 508 -15.59 -1.69 -6.01
C PRO A 508 -15.47 -0.44 -6.87
N VAL A 509 -15.62 -0.52 -8.19
CA VAL A 509 -15.57 0.65 -9.09
C VAL A 509 -16.96 1.27 -9.22
N THR A 510 -18.00 0.45 -9.32
CA THR A 510 -19.39 0.93 -9.51
C THR A 510 -20.22 0.87 -8.24
N GLY A 511 -19.68 0.32 -7.15
CA GLY A 511 -20.45 0.02 -5.94
C GLY A 511 -21.53 -1.04 -6.14
N ALA A 512 -21.60 -1.68 -7.32
CA ALA A 512 -22.63 -2.63 -7.63
C ALA A 512 -22.45 -3.91 -6.80
N ILE A 513 -23.53 -4.32 -6.13
CA ILE A 513 -23.60 -5.58 -5.40
C ILE A 513 -24.42 -6.54 -6.26
N SER A 514 -23.78 -7.61 -6.71
CA SER A 514 -24.47 -8.70 -7.39
C SER A 514 -24.49 -9.95 -6.51
N PHE A 515 -25.64 -10.60 -6.46
CA PHE A 515 -25.84 -11.82 -5.69
C PHE A 515 -25.63 -13.02 -6.62
N PRO A 516 -24.74 -13.98 -6.30
CA PRO A 516 -24.69 -15.23 -7.02
C PRO A 516 -26.05 -15.95 -7.01
N LEU A 517 -26.36 -16.66 -8.11
CA LEU A 517 -27.68 -17.26 -8.38
C LEU A 517 -28.16 -18.29 -7.33
N ASP A 518 -27.27 -18.78 -6.45
CA ASP A 518 -27.59 -19.74 -5.38
C ASP A 518 -27.08 -19.19 -4.04
N GLN A 519 -28.01 -18.82 -3.15
CA GLN A 519 -27.74 -18.38 -1.78
C GLN A 519 -28.46 -19.26 -0.75
N SER A 520 -28.51 -20.57 -1.01
CA SER A 520 -29.17 -21.55 -0.13
C SER A 520 -28.63 -21.60 1.32
N SER A 521 -27.55 -20.88 1.63
CA SER A 521 -26.91 -20.78 2.94
C SER A 521 -27.24 -19.53 3.78
N SER A 522 -28.05 -18.57 3.28
CA SER A 522 -28.42 -17.39 4.09
C SER A 522 -29.50 -17.73 5.14
N ILE A 523 -29.23 -17.48 6.42
CA ILE A 523 -30.20 -17.64 7.51
C ILE A 523 -31.09 -16.39 7.56
N LYS A 524 -32.37 -16.54 7.24
CA LYS A 524 -33.42 -15.55 7.57
C LYS A 524 -34.16 -16.05 8.80
N LYS A 525 -34.00 -15.37 9.93
CA LYS A 525 -34.93 -15.49 11.06
C LYS A 525 -36.07 -14.51 10.80
N TYR A 526 -37.31 -15.03 10.80
CA TYR A 526 -38.53 -14.21 10.76
C TYR A 526 -38.98 -13.92 12.18
#